data_AF-A0A972HSN2-F1
#
_entry.id   AF-A0A972HSN2-F1
#
_cell.length_a   1.000
_cell.length_b   1.000
_cell.length_c   1.000
_cell.angle_alpha   90.00
_cell.angle_beta   90.00
_cell.angle_gamma   90.00
#
_symmetry.space_group_name_H-M   'P 1'
#
loop_
_entity.id
_entity.type
_entity.pdbx_description
1 polymer ?
#
loop_
_entity_poly.entity_id
_entity_poly.type
_entity_poly.pdbx_seq_one_letter_code
_entity_poly.pdbx_strand_id
1 'polypeptide(L)'
;MVKKYVVSVIAIFVVWSVLDYIIHSLILSPIYAQTAQLWRPMGEMKMGLMYLVTILSAIFFVGIWAFLIPQKDLTNGLKYGLLFGLAFGISMGYGTYSFMPIPYALAIGWFLGTVLELLVAGALLGVLFKADAEPATQG
;
A
#
# COMPACT_ATOMS: atom_id res chain seq x y z
N MET A 1 14.29 -16.01 -10.53
CA MET A 1 13.12 -15.17 -10.88
C MET A 1 12.02 -15.22 -9.83
N VAL A 2 11.42 -16.38 -9.51
CA VAL A 2 10.33 -16.49 -8.50
C VAL A 2 10.73 -15.96 -7.12
N LYS A 3 11.96 -16.28 -6.65
CA LYS A 3 12.51 -15.78 -5.38
C LYS A 3 12.39 -14.25 -5.24
N LYS A 4 12.60 -13.51 -6.33
CA LYS A 4 12.57 -12.04 -6.30
C LYS A 4 11.18 -11.50 -6.05
N TYR A 5 10.17 -12.06 -6.74
CA TYR A 5 8.78 -11.69 -6.51
C TYR A 5 8.32 -12.04 -5.09
N VAL A 6 8.71 -13.21 -4.55
CA VAL A 6 8.42 -13.58 -3.16
C VAL A 6 9.04 -12.59 -2.17
N VAL A 7 10.32 -12.22 -2.36
CA VAL A 7 10.99 -11.20 -1.54
C VAL A 7 10.26 -9.85 -1.64
N SER A 8 9.83 -9.44 -2.83
CA SER A 8 9.05 -8.21 -3.00
C SER A 8 7.72 -8.23 -2.26
N VAL A 9 6.98 -9.35 -2.29
CA VAL A 9 5.73 -9.49 -1.53
C VAL A 9 5.98 -9.31 -0.04
N ILE A 10 6.99 -9.99 0.51
CA ILE A 10 7.33 -9.90 1.93
C ILE A 10 7.77 -8.48 2.28
N ALA A 11 8.64 -7.86 1.48
CA ALA A 11 9.13 -6.52 1.74
C ALA A 11 8.01 -5.47 1.70
N ILE A 12 7.10 -5.56 0.73
CA ILE A 12 5.93 -4.67 0.63
C ILE A 12 4.98 -4.89 1.80
N PHE A 13 4.69 -6.15 2.17
CA PHE A 13 3.84 -6.45 3.32
C PHE A 13 4.38 -5.83 4.62
N VAL A 14 5.70 -5.94 4.84
CA VAL A 14 6.35 -5.32 6.01
C VAL A 14 6.27 -3.79 5.93
N VAL A 15 6.60 -3.18 4.78
CA VAL A 15 6.56 -1.73 4.62
C VAL A 15 5.15 -1.18 4.82
N TRP A 16 4.13 -1.80 4.24
CA TRP A 16 2.75 -1.42 4.48
C TRP A 16 2.36 -1.59 5.95
N SER A 17 2.72 -2.69 6.60
CA SER A 17 2.42 -2.87 8.03
C SER A 17 3.02 -1.75 8.91
N VAL A 18 4.23 -1.27 8.57
CA VAL A 18 4.86 -0.14 9.27
C VAL A 18 4.14 1.17 8.96
N LEU A 19 3.82 1.44 7.69
CA LEU A 19 3.11 2.64 7.28
C LEU A 19 1.69 2.69 7.86
N ASP A 20 0.95 1.58 7.81
CA ASP A 20 -0.35 1.39 8.44
C ASP A 20 -0.28 1.73 9.92
N TYR A 21 0.73 1.23 10.64
CA TYR A 21 0.90 1.56 12.05
C TYR A 21 1.09 3.07 12.26
N ILE A 22 1.98 3.70 11.47
CA ILE A 22 2.24 5.14 11.57
C ILE A 22 0.97 5.94 11.26
N ILE A 23 0.33 5.67 10.12
CA ILE A 23 -0.83 6.41 9.63
C ILE A 23 -2.02 6.18 10.56
N HIS A 24 -2.35 4.94 10.89
CA HIS A 24 -3.57 4.63 11.62
C HIS A 24 -3.43 4.76 13.13
N SER A 25 -2.29 4.34 13.71
CA SER A 25 -2.11 4.34 15.16
C SER A 25 -1.54 5.65 15.69
N LEU A 26 -0.62 6.29 14.95
CA LEU A 26 0.03 7.53 15.43
C LEU A 26 -0.67 8.80 14.93
N ILE A 27 -1.15 8.80 13.67
CA ILE A 27 -1.72 10.01 13.06
C ILE A 27 -3.25 10.05 13.19
N LEU A 28 -3.95 8.98 12.79
CA LEU A 28 -5.41 8.97 12.69
C LEU A 28 -6.13 8.50 13.96
N SER A 29 -5.42 7.98 14.96
CA SER A 29 -6.03 7.47 16.20
C SER A 29 -6.94 8.46 16.94
N PRO A 30 -6.64 9.79 17.01
CA PRO A 30 -7.56 10.74 17.63
C PRO A 30 -8.88 10.89 16.86
N ILE A 31 -8.87 10.69 15.54
CA ILE A 31 -10.05 10.77 14.67
C ILE A 31 -10.85 9.46 14.74
N TYR A 32 -10.17 8.32 14.88
CA TYR A 32 -10.83 7.04 15.15
C TYR A 32 -11.61 7.03 16.45
N ALA A 33 -11.08 7.67 17.51
CA ALA A 33 -11.80 7.80 18.78
C ALA A 33 -13.12 8.59 18.63
N GLN A 34 -13.16 9.60 17.76
CA GLN A 34 -14.37 10.39 17.47
C GLN A 34 -15.42 9.62 16.65
N THR A 35 -15.02 8.50 16.05
CA THR A 35 -15.85 7.67 15.17
C THR A 35 -16.01 6.24 15.69
N ALA A 36 -15.78 6.01 16.98
CA ALA A 36 -15.78 4.69 17.62
C ALA A 36 -17.01 3.83 17.28
N GLN A 37 -18.18 4.47 17.13
CA GLN A 37 -19.45 3.84 16.77
C GLN A 37 -19.48 3.20 15.36
N LEU A 38 -18.56 3.57 14.47
CA LEU A 38 -18.45 3.00 13.11
C LEU A 38 -17.61 1.72 13.09
N TRP A 39 -16.82 1.48 14.13
CA TRP A 39 -15.81 0.42 14.17
C TRP A 39 -16.28 -0.78 14.98
N ARG A 40 -15.78 -1.97 14.63
CA ARG A 40 -15.95 -3.14 15.49
C ARG A 40 -15.32 -2.86 16.87
N PRO A 41 -15.92 -3.35 17.97
CA PRO A 41 -15.25 -3.36 19.27
C PRO A 41 -13.86 -4.00 19.18
N MET A 42 -12.90 -3.52 19.97
CA MET A 42 -11.50 -3.97 19.90
C MET A 42 -11.36 -5.50 20.00
N GLY A 43 -12.12 -6.15 20.89
CA GLY A 43 -12.11 -7.61 21.06
C GLY A 43 -12.73 -8.40 19.90
N GLU A 44 -13.44 -7.73 18.99
CA GLU A 44 -14.10 -8.33 17.82
C GLU A 44 -13.36 -8.05 16.51
N MET A 45 -12.33 -7.19 16.55
CA MET A 45 -11.49 -6.89 15.39
C MET A 45 -10.80 -8.16 14.89
N LYS A 46 -10.95 -8.42 13.59
CA LYS A 46 -10.45 -9.63 12.95
C LYS A 46 -9.00 -9.44 12.49
N MET A 47 -8.08 -9.33 13.45
CA MET A 47 -6.66 -9.02 13.17
C MET A 47 -6.01 -10.02 12.21
N GLY A 48 -6.30 -11.33 12.34
CA GLY A 48 -5.82 -12.34 11.40
C GLY A 48 -6.32 -12.13 9.97
N LEU A 49 -7.59 -11.72 9.81
CA LEU A 49 -8.14 -11.37 8.49
C LEU A 49 -7.48 -10.10 7.94
N MET A 50 -7.22 -9.11 8.79
CA MET A 50 -6.52 -7.88 8.39
C MET A 50 -5.15 -8.20 7.77
N TYR A 51 -4.31 -8.98 8.46
CA TYR A 51 -3.02 -9.38 7.90
C TYR A 51 -3.15 -10.24 6.63
N LEU A 52 -4.15 -11.12 6.57
CA LEU A 52 -4.43 -11.93 5.38
C LEU A 52 -4.79 -11.07 4.17
N VAL A 53 -5.66 -10.07 4.33
CA VAL A 53 -6.00 -9.19 3.20
C VAL A 53 -4.80 -8.33 2.80
N THR A 54 -3.99 -7.84 3.74
CA THR A 54 -2.78 -7.06 3.43
C THR A 54 -1.78 -7.89 2.62
N ILE A 55 -1.50 -9.14 3.01
CA ILE A 55 -0.55 -9.98 2.26
C ILE A 55 -1.10 -10.39 0.89
N LEU A 56 -2.40 -10.66 0.77
CA LEU A 56 -3.03 -10.95 -0.54
C LEU A 56 -2.96 -9.72 -1.46
N SER A 57 -3.24 -8.52 -0.94
CA SER A 57 -3.08 -7.28 -1.68
C SER A 57 -1.64 -7.09 -2.16
N ALA A 58 -0.65 -7.38 -1.32
CA ALA A 58 0.76 -7.31 -1.72
C ALA A 58 1.09 -8.33 -2.82
N ILE A 59 0.57 -9.55 -2.74
CA ILE A 59 0.71 -10.57 -3.80
C ILE A 59 0.17 -10.06 -5.13
N PHE A 60 -1.04 -9.49 -5.16
CA PHE A 60 -1.63 -8.99 -6.40
C PHE A 60 -0.97 -7.73 -6.92
N PHE A 61 -0.52 -6.82 -6.05
CA PHE A 61 0.26 -5.65 -6.44
C PHE A 61 1.58 -6.06 -7.12
N VAL A 62 2.32 -7.00 -6.52
CA VAL A 62 3.52 -7.58 -7.14
C VAL A 62 3.18 -8.37 -8.40
N GLY A 63 2.04 -9.06 -8.44
CA GLY A 63 1.57 -9.79 -9.61
C GLY A 63 1.31 -8.88 -10.81
N ILE A 64 0.58 -7.78 -10.61
CA ILE A 64 0.36 -6.76 -11.65
C ILE A 64 1.68 -6.21 -12.15
N TRP A 65 2.60 -5.87 -11.24
CA TRP A 65 3.96 -5.49 -11.63
C TRP A 65 4.62 -6.58 -12.48
N ALA A 66 4.57 -7.84 -12.05
CA ALA A 66 5.20 -8.96 -12.74
C ALA A 66 4.68 -9.15 -14.17
N PHE A 67 3.36 -9.16 -14.34
CA PHE A 67 2.69 -9.53 -15.58
C PHE A 67 2.46 -8.36 -16.54
N LEU A 68 2.18 -7.16 -16.02
CA LEU A 68 1.65 -6.05 -16.83
C LEU A 68 2.66 -4.92 -17.05
N ILE A 69 3.76 -4.87 -16.30
CA ILE A 69 4.76 -3.78 -16.43
C ILE A 69 6.02 -4.32 -17.10
N PRO A 70 6.30 -4.07 -18.39
CA PRO A 70 7.41 -4.72 -19.08
C PRO A 70 8.79 -4.24 -18.58
N GLN A 71 8.93 -2.94 -18.37
CA GLN A 71 10.19 -2.31 -17.97
C GLN A 71 10.25 -2.18 -16.44
N LYS A 72 11.20 -2.89 -15.83
CA LYS A 72 11.31 -3.02 -14.37
C LYS A 72 12.30 -2.02 -13.77
N ASP A 73 11.98 -0.74 -13.84
CA ASP A 73 12.81 0.36 -13.34
C ASP A 73 12.08 1.23 -12.31
N LEU A 74 12.83 2.16 -11.68
CA LEU A 74 12.30 3.06 -10.66
C LEU A 74 11.20 3.98 -11.19
N THR A 75 11.33 4.49 -12.41
CA THR A 75 10.35 5.42 -12.99
C THR A 75 9.02 4.73 -13.20
N ASN A 76 9.04 3.52 -13.76
CA ASN A 76 7.84 2.73 -13.96
C ASN A 76 7.26 2.21 -12.63
N GLY A 77 8.11 1.92 -11.64
CA GLY A 77 7.69 1.62 -10.26
C GLY A 77 6.93 2.78 -9.62
N LEU A 78 7.46 4.00 -9.69
CA LEU A 78 6.82 5.20 -9.17
C LEU A 78 5.51 5.52 -9.89
N LYS A 79 5.47 5.44 -11.22
CA LYS A 79 4.24 5.65 -12.00
C LYS A 79 3.17 4.63 -11.64
N TYR A 80 3.55 3.36 -11.55
CA TYR A 80 2.65 2.28 -11.17
C TYR A 80 2.07 2.50 -9.77
N GLY A 81 2.94 2.73 -8.78
CA GLY A 81 2.56 3.01 -7.41
C GLY A 81 1.67 4.25 -7.28
N LEU A 82 1.99 5.34 -7.99
CA LEU A 82 1.21 6.58 -7.97
C LEU A 82 -0.18 6.39 -8.58
N LEU A 83 -0.29 5.80 -9.78
CA LEU A 83 -1.58 5.63 -10.45
C LEU A 83 -2.50 4.67 -9.68
N PHE A 84 -1.94 3.57 -9.17
CA PHE A 84 -2.70 2.66 -8.31
C PHE A 84 -3.07 3.38 -7.00
N GLY A 85 -2.12 4.07 -6.37
CA GLY A 85 -2.31 4.91 -5.19
C GLY A 85 -3.48 5.88 -5.32
N LEU A 86 -3.52 6.63 -6.42
CA LEU A 86 -4.60 7.57 -6.70
C LEU A 86 -5.94 6.85 -6.90
N ALA A 87 -5.98 5.82 -7.74
CA ALA A 87 -7.22 5.09 -8.01
C ALA A 87 -7.80 4.45 -6.74
N PHE A 88 -6.96 3.74 -5.99
CA PHE A 88 -7.37 3.03 -4.78
C PHE A 88 -7.63 3.99 -3.62
N GLY A 89 -6.78 5.01 -3.45
CA GLY A 89 -6.95 6.03 -2.43
C GLY A 89 -8.22 6.87 -2.64
N ILE A 90 -8.59 7.20 -3.88
CA ILE A 90 -9.86 7.88 -4.18
C ILE A 90 -11.03 7.00 -3.74
N SER A 91 -10.99 5.71 -4.08
CA SER A 91 -12.04 4.76 -3.70
C SER A 91 -12.12 4.58 -2.18
N MET A 92 -10.99 4.40 -1.50
CA MET A 92 -10.94 4.16 -0.05
C MET A 92 -11.29 5.40 0.77
N GLY A 93 -10.71 6.57 0.44
CA GLY A 93 -10.96 7.82 1.15
C GLY A 93 -12.31 8.45 0.77
N TYR A 94 -12.38 8.96 -0.46
CA TYR A 94 -13.54 9.72 -0.95
C TYR A 94 -14.73 8.84 -1.32
N GLY A 95 -14.49 7.61 -1.79
CA GLY A 95 -15.57 6.65 -2.01
C GLY A 95 -16.31 6.36 -0.71
N THR A 96 -15.60 6.06 0.38
CA THR A 96 -16.23 5.86 1.70
C THR A 96 -16.93 7.12 2.20
N TYR A 97 -16.29 8.30 2.08
CA TYR A 97 -16.89 9.57 2.48
C TYR A 97 -18.19 9.92 1.75
N SER A 98 -18.36 9.42 0.51
CA SER A 98 -19.55 9.74 -0.28
C SER A 98 -20.86 9.19 0.28
N PHE A 99 -20.81 8.14 1.12
CA PHE A 99 -22.00 7.51 1.70
C PHE A 99 -21.89 7.22 3.21
N MET A 100 -20.68 7.14 3.77
CA MET A 100 -20.49 7.05 5.22
C MET A 100 -20.25 8.44 5.81
N PRO A 101 -20.87 8.77 6.96
CA PRO A 101 -20.69 10.06 7.63
C PRO A 101 -19.37 10.12 8.41
N ILE A 102 -18.24 9.88 7.74
CA ILE A 102 -16.91 10.00 8.34
C ILE A 102 -16.45 11.48 8.30
N PRO A 103 -15.63 11.94 9.26
CA PRO A 103 -15.03 13.27 9.20
C PRO A 103 -14.16 13.44 7.94
N TYR A 104 -14.16 14.63 7.33
CA TYR A 104 -13.33 14.91 6.16
C TYR A 104 -11.84 14.64 6.40
N ALA A 105 -11.34 14.95 7.60
CA ALA A 105 -9.96 14.68 8.01
C ALA A 105 -9.60 13.17 7.93
N LEU A 106 -10.57 12.27 8.16
CA LEU A 106 -10.37 10.84 8.01
C LEU A 106 -10.31 10.44 6.53
N ALA A 107 -11.21 10.98 5.71
CA ALA A 107 -11.27 10.71 4.28
C ALA A 107 -9.98 11.12 3.56
N ILE A 108 -9.51 12.35 3.80
CA ILE A 108 -8.24 12.84 3.22
C ILE A 108 -7.04 12.09 3.79
N GLY A 109 -7.09 11.70 5.08
CA GLY A 109 -6.06 10.89 5.73
C GLY A 109 -5.90 9.53 5.06
N TRP A 110 -7.00 8.81 4.80
CA TRP A 110 -6.97 7.55 4.05
C TRP A 110 -6.53 7.73 2.61
N PHE A 111 -7.03 8.74 1.91
CA PHE A 111 -6.60 9.02 0.54
C PHE A 111 -5.08 9.23 0.45
N LEU A 112 -4.52 10.14 1.24
CA LEU A 112 -3.09 10.44 1.22
C LEU A 112 -2.25 9.28 1.75
N GLY A 113 -2.72 8.58 2.79
CA GLY A 113 -2.05 7.40 3.33
C GLY A 113 -1.91 6.29 2.29
N THR A 114 -3.00 5.93 1.62
CA THR A 114 -3.00 4.93 0.54
C THR A 114 -2.13 5.33 -0.64
N VAL A 115 -2.17 6.61 -1.06
CA VAL A 115 -1.29 7.11 -2.13
C VAL A 115 0.17 6.94 -1.74
N LEU A 116 0.53 7.30 -0.50
CA LEU A 116 1.90 7.16 0.00
C LEU A 116 2.35 5.70 0.05
N GLU A 117 1.52 4.80 0.59
CA GLU A 117 1.81 3.37 0.70
C GLU A 117 2.06 2.71 -0.66
N LEU A 118 1.20 2.99 -1.64
CA LEU A 118 1.35 2.41 -2.98
C LEU A 118 2.50 3.05 -3.75
N LEU A 119 2.76 4.36 -3.56
CA LEU A 119 3.93 5.02 -4.13
C LEU A 119 5.23 4.43 -3.60
N VAL A 120 5.34 4.22 -2.28
CA VAL A 120 6.52 3.60 -1.64
C VAL A 120 6.67 2.15 -2.10
N ALA A 121 5.59 1.37 -2.19
CA ALA A 121 5.66 0.00 -2.69
C ALA A 121 6.09 -0.07 -4.16
N GLY A 122 5.60 0.84 -5.01
CA GLY A 122 6.03 0.97 -6.39
C GLY A 122 7.51 1.34 -6.52
N ALA A 123 7.99 2.29 -5.71
CA ALA A 123 9.40 2.65 -5.64
C ALA A 123 10.27 1.45 -5.21
N LEU A 124 9.82 0.71 -4.19
CA LEU A 124 10.51 -0.49 -3.69
C LEU A 124 10.63 -1.56 -4.78
N LEU A 125 9.58 -1.79 -5.57
CA LEU A 125 9.67 -2.68 -6.73
C LEU A 125 10.69 -2.19 -7.76
N GLY A 126 10.66 -0.90 -8.09
CA GLY A 126 11.63 -0.32 -9.02
C GLY A 126 13.07 -0.50 -8.57
N VAL A 127 13.37 -0.28 -7.28
CA VAL A 127 14.72 -0.47 -6.71
C VAL A 127 15.11 -1.95 -6.69
N LEU A 128 14.25 -2.82 -6.16
CA LEU A 128 14.52 -4.24 -6.08
C LEU A 128 14.77 -4.83 -7.46
N PHE A 129 14.03 -4.39 -8.49
CA PHE A 129 14.17 -4.88 -9.85
C PHE A 129 15.30 -4.27 -10.67
N LYS A 130 15.68 -3.00 -10.41
CA LYS A 130 16.84 -2.37 -11.02
C LYS A 130 18.16 -3.05 -10.62
N ALA A 131 18.28 -3.52 -9.39
CA ALA A 131 19.53 -4.09 -8.85
C ALA A 131 20.05 -5.36 -9.57
N ASP A 132 19.23 -6.01 -10.41
CA ASP A 132 19.66 -7.21 -11.15
C ASP A 132 20.05 -6.91 -12.62
N ALA A 133 19.85 -5.67 -13.10
CA ALA A 133 20.12 -5.30 -14.49
C ALA A 133 21.56 -4.84 -14.75
N GLU A 134 22.41 -4.72 -13.72
CA GLU A 134 23.81 -4.31 -13.84
C GLU A 134 24.72 -5.46 -13.40
N PRO A 135 25.40 -6.13 -14.36
CA PRO A 135 26.78 -5.73 -14.64
C PRO A 135 27.15 -5.83 -16.14
N ALA A 136 27.47 -4.71 -16.77
CA ALA A 136 28.22 -4.68 -18.04
C ALA A 136 28.98 -3.36 -18.19
N THR A 137 29.99 -3.15 -17.36
CA THR A 137 31.16 -2.34 -17.71
C THR A 137 32.41 -3.14 -17.36
N GLN A 138 32.79 -4.05 -18.26
CA GLN A 138 34.19 -4.41 -18.44
C GLN A 138 34.68 -3.53 -19.58
N GLY A 139 35.56 -2.57 -19.23
CA GLY A 139 36.32 -1.79 -20.18
C GLY A 139 37.48 -2.58 -20.78
#